data_AF-G3HSU3-F1
#
_entry.id   AF-G3HSU3-F1
#
_cell.length_a   1.000
_cell.length_b   1.000
_cell.length_c   1.000
_cell.angle_alpha   90.00
_cell.angle_beta   90.00
_cell.angle_gamma   90.00
#
_symmetry.space_group_name_H-M   'P 1'
#
loop_
_entity.id
_entity.type
_entity.pdbx_description
1 polymer ?
#
loop_
_entity_poly.entity_id
_entity_poly.type
_entity_poly.pdbx_seq_one_letter_code
_entity_poly.pdbx_strand_id
1 'polypeptide(L)'
;MWANLEAAILVITRFYEGRQPVLAIMNPDMIKTVLVKECYSTFTNRRIFGPVGILKKAITLSENEEWKRLRTLLSPTFTSGKLKEMFPIINQYADLLVRNVRHGAENGDPITMKDIFGAYSMDVITGTSFGVNVDSLNNPQNPFVQKVKKLLKFNFLDPFFLSVSLSDLEIVAQSIFFIFAGYETTSSALSFAMYLLATHPDVQKKLQDKIDVALPNKVRMWHLERAVEGSIDKFNKKNQGSINPYTFLPFGDGPRNCIGMRFALMNMKVALVRVLQNFSFQPCEETQVSVLFQ
;
A
#
# COMPACT_ATOMS: atom_id res chain seq x y z
N MET A 1 8.52 -33.45 22.02
CA MET A 1 7.47 -32.83 22.86
C MET A 1 6.99 -31.48 22.29
N TRP A 2 6.97 -31.32 20.96
CA TRP A 2 6.57 -30.08 20.25
C TRP A 2 5.65 -30.38 19.05
N ALA A 3 4.87 -31.46 19.12
CA ALA A 3 4.01 -31.91 18.02
C ALA A 3 2.49 -31.86 18.33
N ASN A 4 2.08 -31.35 19.50
CA ASN A 4 0.67 -31.34 19.93
C ASN A 4 0.16 -29.93 20.28
N LEU A 5 0.53 -28.91 19.50
CA LEU A 5 0.03 -27.53 19.64
C LEU A 5 -0.96 -27.16 18.51
N GLU A 6 -1.51 -28.15 17.80
CA GLU A 6 -2.35 -27.95 16.62
C GLU A 6 -3.88 -27.97 16.86
N ALA A 7 -4.38 -28.04 18.10
CA ALA A 7 -5.85 -28.15 18.29
C ALA A 7 -6.43 -27.46 19.52
N ALA A 8 -5.74 -26.46 20.10
CA ALA A 8 -6.39 -25.50 20.99
C ALA A 8 -6.50 -24.18 20.24
N ILE A 9 -7.68 -23.93 19.64
CA ILE A 9 -8.06 -22.64 19.07
C ILE A 9 -8.03 -21.61 20.22
N LEU A 10 -6.86 -21.03 20.48
CA LEU A 10 -6.71 -19.95 21.44
C LEU A 10 -7.24 -18.69 20.78
N VAL A 11 -8.53 -18.45 21.01
CA VAL A 11 -9.25 -17.24 20.63
C VAL A 11 -8.57 -15.96 21.16
N ILE A 12 -7.78 -16.10 22.23
CA ILE A 12 -6.99 -15.05 22.88
C ILE A 12 -5.67 -15.65 23.38
N THR A 13 -4.54 -15.03 23.07
CA THR A 13 -3.22 -15.42 23.59
C THR A 13 -2.52 -14.22 24.21
N ARG A 14 -1.99 -14.38 25.42
CA ARG A 14 -1.16 -13.37 26.08
C ARG A 14 0.31 -13.76 26.01
N PHE A 15 1.16 -12.82 25.66
CA PHE A 15 2.62 -12.95 25.76
C PHE A 15 3.25 -11.64 26.23
N TYR A 16 4.56 -11.64 26.43
CA TYR A 16 5.29 -10.46 26.87
C TYR A 16 6.41 -10.14 25.89
N GLU A 17 6.52 -8.87 25.52
CA GLU A 17 7.68 -8.34 24.81
C GLU A 17 8.53 -7.55 25.81
N GLY A 18 9.55 -8.19 26.36
CA GLY A 18 10.29 -7.66 27.50
C GLY A 18 9.35 -7.47 28.70
N ARG A 19 9.16 -6.23 29.14
CA ARG A 19 8.24 -5.90 30.25
C ARG A 19 6.83 -5.55 29.79
N GLN A 20 6.60 -5.43 28.49
CA GLN A 20 5.30 -5.02 27.95
C GLN A 20 4.39 -6.24 27.76
N PRO A 21 3.25 -6.34 28.46
CA PRO A 21 2.26 -7.37 28.15
C PRO A 21 1.60 -7.07 26.80
N VAL A 22 1.41 -8.12 26.00
CA VAL A 22 0.73 -8.09 24.70
C VAL A 22 -0.38 -9.13 24.69
N LEU A 23 -1.58 -8.73 24.24
CA LEU A 23 -2.74 -9.58 24.10
C LEU A 23 -3.11 -9.72 22.62
N ALA A 24 -2.92 -10.90 22.05
CA ALA A 24 -3.39 -11.25 20.71
C ALA A 24 -4.84 -11.74 20.80
N ILE A 25 -5.71 -11.18 19.96
CA ILE A 25 -7.13 -11.54 19.87
C ILE A 25 -7.44 -12.03 18.46
N MET A 26 -8.20 -13.12 18.34
CA MET A 26 -8.63 -13.69 17.06
C MET A 26 -10.16 -13.78 16.91
N ASN A 27 -10.93 -13.53 17.97
CA ASN A 27 -12.39 -13.48 17.85
C ASN A 27 -12.87 -12.16 17.19
N PRO A 28 -13.68 -12.26 16.10
CA PRO A 28 -14.17 -11.11 15.35
C PRO A 28 -14.92 -10.05 16.17
N ASP A 29 -15.72 -10.45 17.16
CA ASP A 29 -16.51 -9.51 17.96
C ASP A 29 -15.64 -8.68 18.90
N MET A 30 -14.59 -9.28 19.47
CA MET A 30 -13.59 -8.53 20.23
C MET A 30 -12.78 -7.61 19.33
N ILE A 31 -12.36 -8.08 18.15
CA ILE A 31 -11.66 -7.24 17.17
C ILE A 31 -12.52 -6.03 16.78
N LYS A 32 -13.82 -6.24 16.48
CA LYS A 32 -14.79 -5.15 16.25
C LYS A 32 -14.88 -4.19 17.43
N THR A 33 -14.88 -4.73 18.64
CA THR A 33 -15.01 -3.93 19.86
C THR A 33 -13.79 -3.03 20.02
N VAL A 34 -12.58 -3.57 19.86
CA VAL A 34 -11.31 -2.83 19.93
C VAL A 34 -11.16 -1.81 18.81
N LEU A 35 -11.36 -2.23 17.56
CA LEU A 35 -11.09 -1.38 16.38
C LEU A 35 -12.17 -0.32 16.12
N VAL A 36 -13.42 -0.58 16.52
CA VAL A 36 -14.57 0.26 16.15
C VAL A 36 -15.27 0.82 17.38
N LYS A 37 -15.86 -0.04 18.22
CA LYS A 37 -16.77 0.40 19.30
C LYS A 37 -16.05 1.25 20.35
N GLU A 38 -14.89 0.77 20.80
CA GLU A 38 -14.12 1.38 21.89
C GLU A 38 -12.86 2.09 21.38
N CYS A 39 -12.82 2.43 20.08
CA CYS A 39 -11.67 3.09 19.48
C CYS A 39 -11.45 4.49 20.07
N TYR A 40 -12.49 5.27 20.34
CA TYR A 40 -12.34 6.63 20.87
C TYR A 40 -12.26 6.70 22.40
N SER A 41 -12.68 5.65 23.09
CA SER A 41 -12.75 5.57 24.56
C SER A 41 -11.47 4.97 25.16
N THR A 42 -11.04 3.81 24.63
CA THR A 42 -10.01 2.98 25.24
C THR A 42 -8.85 2.70 24.29
N PHE A 43 -9.15 2.32 23.04
CA PHE A 43 -8.15 1.83 22.07
C PHE A 43 -7.78 2.86 21.01
N THR A 44 -7.64 4.12 21.40
CA THR A 44 -7.33 5.21 20.46
C THR A 44 -5.95 5.06 19.88
N ASN A 45 -4.97 4.70 20.70
CA ASN A 45 -3.54 4.83 20.39
C ASN A 45 -2.92 3.54 19.83
N ARG A 46 -1.93 3.70 18.93
CA ARG A 46 -1.07 2.61 18.47
C ARG A 46 0.19 2.64 19.29
N ARG A 47 0.81 1.47 19.47
CA ARG A 47 2.10 1.38 20.15
C ARG A 47 3.18 2.08 19.33
N ILE A 48 3.97 2.91 20.01
CA ILE A 48 5.16 3.54 19.45
C ILE A 48 6.37 2.66 19.80
N PHE A 49 7.18 2.32 18.79
CA PHE A 49 8.40 1.53 18.95
C PHE A 49 9.63 2.44 18.86
N GLY A 50 10.40 2.53 19.95
CA GLY A 50 11.66 3.27 19.98
C GLY A 50 11.54 4.79 19.85
N PRO A 51 12.67 5.50 19.73
CA PRO A 51 12.68 6.94 19.51
C PRO A 51 12.28 7.28 18.07
N VAL A 52 11.13 7.95 17.90
CA VAL A 52 10.56 8.29 16.58
C VAL A 52 10.75 9.75 16.15
N GLY A 53 11.34 10.60 17.00
CA GLY A 53 11.65 11.99 16.69
C GLY A 53 10.43 12.78 16.17
N ILE A 54 10.62 13.52 15.08
CA ILE A 54 9.57 14.33 14.42
C ILE A 54 8.38 13.47 13.96
N LEU A 55 8.59 12.18 13.66
CA LEU A 55 7.52 11.29 13.18
C LEU A 55 6.47 11.03 14.25
N LYS A 56 6.73 11.35 15.54
CA LYS A 56 5.68 11.38 16.57
C LYS A 56 4.48 12.26 16.15
N LYS A 57 4.74 13.30 15.34
CA LYS A 57 3.72 14.19 14.79
C LYS A 57 2.99 13.63 13.57
N ALA A 58 3.47 12.55 12.96
CA ALA A 58 2.80 11.90 11.84
C ALA A 58 1.45 11.31 12.29
N ILE A 59 0.43 11.35 11.43
CA ILE A 59 -0.93 10.86 11.72
C ILE A 59 -0.96 9.42 12.26
N THR A 60 -0.01 8.58 11.87
CA THR A 60 0.03 7.17 12.30
C THR A 60 0.59 6.95 13.70
N LEU A 61 1.39 7.89 14.21
CA LEU A 61 2.05 7.82 15.51
C LEU A 61 1.52 8.86 16.51
N SER A 62 0.87 9.92 16.04
CA SER A 62 0.15 10.89 16.88
C SER A 62 -0.88 10.21 17.77
N GLU A 63 -1.24 10.83 18.88
CA GLU A 63 -2.09 10.22 19.91
C GLU A 63 -3.30 11.12 20.22
N ASN A 64 -4.40 10.51 20.66
CA ASN A 64 -5.58 11.19 21.20
C ASN A 64 -6.13 12.31 20.28
N GLU A 65 -6.36 13.51 20.82
CA GLU A 65 -6.93 14.65 20.10
C GLU A 65 -6.05 15.15 18.94
N GLU A 66 -4.72 15.00 19.05
CA GLU A 66 -3.81 15.34 17.96
C GLU A 66 -4.06 14.44 16.74
N TRP A 67 -4.19 13.13 16.98
CA TRP A 67 -4.56 12.19 15.93
C TRP A 67 -5.95 12.49 15.36
N LYS A 68 -6.95 12.78 16.19
CA LYS A 68 -8.30 13.13 15.72
C LYS A 68 -8.29 14.38 14.83
N ARG A 69 -7.54 15.42 15.22
CA ARG A 69 -7.35 16.65 14.44
C ARG A 69 -6.69 16.35 13.10
N LEU A 70 -5.55 15.65 13.10
CA LEU A 70 -4.81 15.29 11.88
C LEU A 70 -5.65 14.40 10.97
N ARG A 71 -6.39 13.43 11.52
CA ARG A 71 -7.27 12.55 10.76
C ARG A 71 -8.39 13.33 10.08
N THR A 72 -9.00 14.27 10.79
CA THR A 72 -10.04 15.15 10.23
C THR A 72 -9.47 16.03 9.12
N LEU A 73 -8.29 16.60 9.34
CA LEU A 73 -7.62 17.48 8.37
C LEU A 73 -7.21 16.76 7.07
N LEU A 74 -6.73 15.52 7.16
CA LEU A 74 -6.17 14.77 6.03
C LEU A 74 -7.19 13.89 5.29
N SER A 75 -8.34 13.58 5.90
CA SER A 75 -9.36 12.72 5.27
C SER A 75 -9.92 13.29 3.95
N PRO A 76 -10.16 14.61 3.81
CA PRO A 76 -10.62 15.20 2.55
C PRO A 76 -9.73 14.94 1.33
N THR A 77 -8.42 14.71 1.54
CA THR A 77 -7.44 14.41 0.48
C THR A 77 -7.75 13.11 -0.27
N PHE A 78 -8.41 12.16 0.38
CA PHE A 78 -8.70 10.83 -0.18
C PHE A 78 -10.19 10.63 -0.52
N THR A 79 -10.92 11.73 -0.72
CA THR A 79 -12.30 11.70 -1.21
C THR A 79 -12.37 11.28 -2.68
N SER A 80 -13.54 10.80 -3.12
CA SER A 80 -13.74 10.41 -4.53
C SER A 80 -13.39 11.51 -5.51
N GLY A 81 -13.80 12.76 -5.24
CA GLY A 81 -13.48 13.89 -6.12
C GLY A 81 -11.97 14.08 -6.29
N LYS A 82 -11.21 14.05 -5.18
CA LYS A 82 -9.75 14.18 -5.21
C LYS A 82 -9.04 13.01 -5.87
N LEU A 83 -9.52 11.79 -5.67
CA LEU A 83 -8.98 10.62 -6.37
C LEU A 83 -9.15 10.71 -7.88
N LYS A 84 -10.27 11.27 -8.36
CA LYS A 84 -10.50 11.52 -9.80
C LYS A 84 -9.56 12.57 -10.35
N GLU A 85 -9.29 13.64 -9.60
CA GLU A 85 -8.28 14.65 -9.97
C GLU A 85 -6.87 14.05 -10.06
N MET A 86 -6.54 13.06 -9.22
CA MET A 86 -5.24 12.38 -9.22
C MET A 86 -5.09 11.33 -10.33
N PHE A 87 -6.20 10.79 -10.84
CA PHE A 87 -6.21 9.71 -11.83
C PHE A 87 -5.39 9.99 -13.11
N PRO A 88 -5.46 11.19 -13.74
CA PRO A 88 -4.60 11.54 -14.88
C PRO A 88 -3.10 11.33 -14.62
N ILE A 89 -2.63 11.76 -13.46
CA ILE A 89 -1.23 11.70 -13.06
C ILE A 89 -0.82 10.23 -12.90
N ILE A 90 -1.65 9.44 -12.22
CA ILE A 90 -1.41 7.99 -12.03
C ILE A 90 -1.35 7.27 -13.37
N ASN A 91 -2.27 7.60 -14.30
CA ASN A 91 -2.29 6.98 -15.62
C ASN A 91 -1.06 7.33 -16.45
N GLN A 92 -0.58 8.58 -16.38
CA GLN A 92 0.67 8.99 -17.03
C GLN A 92 1.86 8.15 -16.55
N TYR A 93 2.01 7.95 -15.23
CA TYR A 93 3.08 7.11 -14.70
C TYR A 93 2.87 5.63 -15.01
N ALA A 94 1.63 5.18 -15.17
CA ALA A 94 1.35 3.81 -15.58
C ALA A 94 1.73 3.56 -17.05
N ASP A 95 1.60 4.57 -17.91
CA ASP A 95 2.12 4.51 -19.28
C ASP A 95 3.67 4.48 -19.30
N LEU A 96 4.32 5.24 -18.41
CA LEU A 96 5.77 5.20 -18.26
C LEU A 96 6.26 3.85 -17.72
N LEU A 97 5.52 3.26 -16.78
CA LEU A 97 5.74 1.90 -16.29
C LEU A 97 5.69 0.89 -17.44
N VAL A 98 4.65 0.94 -18.29
CA VAL A 98 4.53 0.05 -19.47
C VAL A 98 5.71 0.20 -20.43
N ARG A 99 6.20 1.43 -20.66
CA ARG A 99 7.38 1.66 -21.51
C ARG A 99 8.65 1.05 -20.92
N ASN A 100 8.88 1.22 -19.62
CA ASN A 100 10.05 0.67 -18.94
C ASN A 100 10.02 -0.88 -18.91
N VAL A 101 8.86 -1.48 -18.66
CA VAL A 101 8.70 -2.95 -18.73
C VAL A 101 8.92 -3.45 -20.15
N ARG A 102 8.45 -2.73 -21.18
CA ARG A 102 8.70 -3.08 -22.58
C ARG A 102 10.18 -3.14 -22.90
N HIS A 103 10.94 -2.15 -22.48
CA HIS A 103 12.37 -2.10 -22.73
C HIS A 103 13.11 -3.28 -22.10
N GLY A 104 12.78 -3.63 -20.85
CA GLY A 104 13.33 -4.82 -20.20
C GLY A 104 12.93 -6.12 -20.91
N ALA A 105 11.68 -6.22 -21.36
CA ALA A 105 11.18 -7.39 -22.08
C ALA A 105 11.81 -7.57 -23.47
N GLU A 106 12.09 -6.49 -24.20
CA GLU A 106 12.76 -6.52 -25.52
C GLU A 106 14.21 -7.00 -25.41
N ASN A 107 14.88 -6.73 -24.29
CA ASN A 107 16.25 -7.20 -24.03
C ASN A 107 16.29 -8.66 -23.52
N GLY A 108 15.15 -9.22 -23.09
CA GLY A 108 15.06 -10.56 -22.50
C GLY A 108 15.60 -10.64 -21.06
N ASP A 109 15.82 -9.50 -20.40
CA ASP A 109 16.40 -9.45 -19.06
C ASP A 109 15.36 -9.82 -17.98
N PRO A 110 15.73 -10.58 -16.95
CA PRO A 110 14.90 -10.75 -15.76
C PRO A 110 14.58 -9.41 -15.10
N ILE A 111 13.31 -9.21 -14.76
CA ILE A 111 12.82 -7.95 -14.18
C ILE A 111 12.63 -8.08 -12.68
N THR A 112 13.36 -7.28 -11.89
CA THR A 112 13.11 -7.14 -10.46
C THR A 112 11.83 -6.33 -10.21
N MET A 113 10.74 -7.01 -9.87
CA MET A 113 9.43 -6.38 -9.64
C MET A 113 9.47 -5.23 -8.62
N LYS A 114 10.23 -5.39 -7.53
CA LYS A 114 10.34 -4.38 -6.47
C LYS A 114 10.99 -3.09 -6.96
N ASP A 115 11.93 -3.16 -7.90
CA ASP A 115 12.58 -1.97 -8.45
C ASP A 115 11.63 -1.20 -9.36
N ILE A 116 10.98 -1.90 -10.30
CA ILE A 116 10.04 -1.28 -11.25
C ILE A 116 8.81 -0.71 -10.52
N PHE A 117 8.14 -1.52 -9.69
CA PHE A 117 6.97 -1.03 -8.96
C PHE A 117 7.34 -0.05 -7.85
N GLY A 118 8.57 -0.13 -7.32
CA GLY A 118 9.12 0.87 -6.41
C GLY A 118 9.21 2.23 -7.09
N ALA A 119 9.86 2.31 -8.24
CA ALA A 119 9.99 3.55 -9.00
C ALA A 119 8.61 4.11 -9.39
N TYR A 120 7.71 3.26 -9.90
CA TYR A 120 6.33 3.65 -10.20
C TYR A 120 5.60 4.21 -8.98
N SER A 121 5.66 3.52 -7.84
CA SER A 121 4.97 3.93 -6.62
C SER A 121 5.53 5.25 -6.07
N MET A 122 6.85 5.47 -6.22
CA MET A 122 7.50 6.73 -5.87
C MET A 122 6.96 7.88 -6.73
N ASP A 123 7.00 7.73 -8.05
CA ASP A 123 6.56 8.77 -8.98
C ASP A 123 5.08 9.11 -8.80
N VAL A 124 4.24 8.10 -8.58
CA VAL A 124 2.82 8.31 -8.29
C VAL A 124 2.62 9.09 -7.00
N ILE A 125 3.24 8.69 -5.88
CA ILE A 125 3.00 9.38 -4.62
C ILE A 125 3.55 10.81 -4.65
N THR A 126 4.70 11.04 -5.30
CA THR A 126 5.30 12.38 -5.36
C THR A 126 4.53 13.30 -6.30
N GLY A 127 4.12 12.79 -7.46
CA GLY A 127 3.34 13.55 -8.44
C GLY A 127 1.95 13.91 -7.91
N THR A 128 1.27 12.99 -7.24
CA THR A 128 -0.08 13.23 -6.72
C THR A 128 -0.10 14.01 -5.40
N SER A 129 0.90 13.84 -4.53
CA SER A 129 0.90 14.51 -3.21
C SER A 129 1.58 15.87 -3.21
N PHE A 130 2.59 16.08 -4.06
CA PHE A 130 3.39 17.32 -4.07
C PHE A 130 3.41 18.03 -5.43
N GLY A 131 2.81 17.45 -6.47
CA GLY A 131 2.89 18.00 -7.84
C GLY A 131 4.30 17.94 -8.43
N VAL A 132 5.19 17.10 -7.87
CA VAL A 132 6.59 17.00 -8.27
C VAL A 132 6.79 15.78 -9.15
N ASN A 133 7.30 16.00 -10.36
CA ASN A 133 7.75 14.92 -11.24
C ASN A 133 9.21 14.55 -10.93
N VAL A 134 9.41 13.43 -10.23
CA VAL A 134 10.75 12.93 -9.86
C VAL A 134 11.42 12.17 -11.00
N ASP A 135 10.61 11.56 -11.88
CA ASP A 135 11.06 10.70 -12.98
C ASP A 135 11.96 9.54 -12.50
N SER A 136 11.55 8.91 -11.39
CA SER A 136 12.24 7.80 -10.73
C SER A 136 12.32 6.56 -11.61
N LEU A 137 11.31 6.36 -12.48
CA LEU A 137 11.26 5.26 -13.43
C LEU A 137 12.42 5.30 -14.44
N ASN A 138 12.81 6.47 -14.93
CA ASN A 138 13.93 6.60 -15.86
C ASN A 138 15.26 6.88 -15.14
N ASN A 139 15.21 7.43 -13.92
CA ASN A 139 16.38 7.82 -13.14
C ASN A 139 16.41 7.14 -11.76
N PRO A 140 16.71 5.83 -11.68
CA PRO A 140 16.73 5.09 -10.41
C PRO A 140 17.80 5.60 -9.42
N GLN A 141 18.80 6.35 -9.92
CA GLN A 141 19.82 7.02 -9.12
C GLN A 141 19.46 8.46 -8.69
N ASN A 142 18.22 8.90 -8.93
CA ASN A 142 17.77 10.23 -8.54
C ASN A 142 18.06 10.47 -7.04
N PRO A 143 18.73 11.57 -6.66
CA PRO A 143 19.04 11.88 -5.27
C PRO A 143 17.82 11.85 -4.35
N PHE A 144 16.63 12.19 -4.83
CA PHE A 144 15.37 12.10 -4.10
C PHE A 144 15.00 10.65 -3.81
N VAL A 145 15.01 9.78 -4.82
CA VAL A 145 14.73 8.33 -4.67
C VAL A 145 15.73 7.69 -3.72
N GLN A 146 17.01 8.02 -3.85
CA GLN A 146 18.07 7.50 -3.00
C GLN A 146 17.95 8.01 -1.55
N LYS A 147 17.65 9.30 -1.36
CA LYS A 147 17.41 9.86 -0.02
C LYS A 147 16.17 9.25 0.63
N VAL A 148 15.08 9.05 -0.11
CA VAL A 148 13.91 8.35 0.41
C VAL A 148 14.27 6.90 0.74
N LYS A 149 14.84 6.12 -0.20
CA LYS A 149 15.29 4.73 0.06
C LYS A 149 16.23 4.62 1.27
N LYS A 150 17.11 5.59 1.49
CA LYS A 150 17.99 5.68 2.67
C LYS A 150 17.23 6.08 3.94
N LEU A 151 16.29 7.01 3.86
CA LEU A 151 15.40 7.38 4.96
C LEU A 151 14.52 6.20 5.41
N LEU A 152 14.24 5.27 4.49
CA LEU A 152 13.59 3.98 4.78
C LEU A 152 14.53 2.91 5.37
N LYS A 153 15.85 3.15 5.41
CA LYS A 153 16.91 2.19 5.81
C LYS A 153 17.74 2.62 7.05
N PHE A 154 17.21 3.44 7.97
CA PHE A 154 17.65 3.78 9.37
C PHE A 154 18.36 5.13 9.72
N ASN A 155 18.04 5.62 10.94
CA ASN A 155 18.64 6.60 11.89
C ASN A 155 18.56 8.14 11.67
N PHE A 156 18.17 8.85 12.74
CA PHE A 156 17.44 10.15 12.76
C PHE A 156 18.26 11.41 13.15
N LEU A 157 19.60 11.37 13.14
CA LEU A 157 20.43 12.46 13.68
C LEU A 157 21.03 13.38 12.59
N ASP A 158 20.21 13.88 11.66
CA ASP A 158 20.67 14.86 10.65
C ASP A 158 20.42 16.32 11.11
N PRO A 159 21.46 17.18 11.18
CA PRO A 159 21.36 18.58 11.60
C PRO A 159 20.41 19.48 10.80
N PHE A 160 19.97 19.06 9.60
CA PHE A 160 19.08 19.87 8.75
C PHE A 160 17.68 20.12 9.34
N PHE A 161 17.24 19.31 10.31
CA PHE A 161 15.90 19.43 10.91
C PHE A 161 15.80 20.43 12.09
N LEU A 162 16.88 21.10 12.47
CA LEU A 162 16.92 21.99 13.64
C LEU A 162 16.43 23.43 13.38
N SER A 163 16.08 23.81 12.14
CA SER A 163 15.72 25.19 11.77
C SER A 163 14.25 25.42 11.40
N VAL A 164 13.38 24.41 11.55
CA VAL A 164 12.01 24.41 11.01
C VAL A 164 10.98 24.66 12.11
N SER A 165 9.98 25.52 11.85
CA SER A 165 8.95 25.90 12.83
C SER A 165 8.02 24.72 13.19
N LEU A 166 7.38 24.75 14.37
CA LEU A 166 6.57 23.63 14.88
C LEU A 166 5.42 23.18 13.96
N SER A 167 4.79 24.09 13.20
CA SER A 167 3.77 23.74 12.19
C SER A 167 4.38 23.15 10.92
N ASP A 168 5.56 23.63 10.52
CA ASP A 168 6.28 23.10 9.38
C ASP A 168 6.78 21.68 9.67
N LEU A 169 7.13 21.38 10.93
CA LEU A 169 7.50 20.03 11.36
C LEU A 169 6.35 19.02 11.23
N GLU A 170 5.10 19.41 11.49
CA GLU A 170 3.94 18.53 11.29
C GLU A 170 3.76 18.22 9.80
N ILE A 171 3.86 19.23 8.93
CA ILE A 171 3.76 19.08 7.46
C ILE A 171 4.85 18.13 6.96
N VAL A 172 6.09 18.33 7.42
CA VAL A 172 7.22 17.48 7.07
C VAL A 172 7.02 16.05 7.55
N ALA A 173 6.55 15.84 8.79
CA ALA A 173 6.27 14.52 9.33
C ALA A 173 5.19 13.78 8.51
N GLN A 174 4.10 14.47 8.13
CA GLN A 174 3.09 13.87 7.25
C GLN A 174 3.66 13.54 5.88
N SER A 175 4.44 14.44 5.30
CA SER A 175 5.01 14.27 3.95
C SER A 175 5.92 13.05 3.90
N ILE A 176 6.83 12.92 4.87
CA ILE A 176 7.71 11.75 5.01
C ILE A 176 6.86 10.47 5.14
N PHE A 177 5.83 10.51 5.99
CA PHE A 177 4.98 9.33 6.20
C PHE A 177 4.19 8.94 4.94
N PHE A 178 3.61 9.90 4.22
CA PHE A 178 2.86 9.63 2.99
C PHE A 178 3.76 9.06 1.89
N ILE A 179 4.97 9.59 1.74
CA ILE A 179 5.96 9.04 0.80
C ILE A 179 6.26 7.58 1.16
N PHE A 180 6.58 7.29 2.43
CA PHE A 180 6.86 5.92 2.87
C PHE A 180 5.69 4.98 2.63
N ALA A 181 4.49 5.37 3.10
CA ALA A 181 3.29 4.55 2.98
C ALA A 181 2.94 4.30 1.51
N GLY A 182 2.99 5.34 0.67
CA GLY A 182 2.67 5.25 -0.75
C GLY A 182 3.69 4.46 -1.56
N TYR A 183 4.98 4.57 -1.23
CA TYR A 183 6.05 3.84 -1.90
C TYR A 183 6.10 2.36 -1.48
N GLU A 184 6.31 2.09 -0.19
CA GLU A 184 6.74 0.77 0.26
C GLU A 184 5.60 -0.24 0.19
N THR A 185 4.40 0.15 0.66
CA THR A 185 3.25 -0.78 0.70
C THR A 185 2.73 -1.12 -0.69
N THR A 186 2.57 -0.11 -1.57
CA THR A 186 2.09 -0.30 -2.95
C THR A 186 3.06 -1.16 -3.74
N SER A 187 4.36 -0.85 -3.72
CA SER A 187 5.36 -1.57 -4.52
C SER A 187 5.49 -3.03 -4.08
N SER A 188 5.44 -3.29 -2.77
CA SER A 188 5.47 -4.66 -2.24
C SER A 188 4.18 -5.42 -2.59
N ALA A 189 3.01 -4.81 -2.42
CA ALA A 189 1.74 -5.44 -2.78
C ALA A 189 1.64 -5.76 -4.28
N LEU A 190 2.10 -4.86 -5.16
CA LEU A 190 2.19 -5.11 -6.59
C LEU A 190 3.18 -6.24 -6.91
N SER A 191 4.34 -6.25 -6.27
CA SER A 191 5.33 -7.31 -6.47
C SER A 191 4.78 -8.68 -6.08
N PHE A 192 4.09 -8.78 -4.94
CA PHE A 192 3.42 -10.02 -4.53
C PHE A 192 2.28 -10.40 -5.47
N ALA A 193 1.47 -9.44 -5.92
CA ALA A 193 0.41 -9.70 -6.88
C ALA A 193 0.98 -10.26 -8.20
N MET A 194 2.07 -9.70 -8.71
CA MET A 194 2.73 -10.20 -9.92
C MET A 194 3.37 -11.57 -9.71
N TYR A 195 3.99 -11.81 -8.56
CA TYR A 195 4.51 -13.14 -8.22
C TYR A 195 3.40 -14.21 -8.23
N LEU A 196 2.26 -13.91 -7.60
CA LEU A 196 1.11 -14.82 -7.57
C LEU A 196 0.55 -15.05 -8.98
N LEU A 197 0.46 -14.01 -9.82
CA LEU A 197 -0.01 -14.14 -11.19
C LEU A 197 0.96 -14.92 -12.08
N ALA A 198 2.27 -14.70 -11.93
CA ALA A 198 3.30 -15.42 -12.69
C ALA A 198 3.31 -16.92 -12.34
N THR A 199 3.13 -17.26 -11.06
CA THR A 199 3.08 -18.64 -10.58
C THR A 199 1.73 -19.34 -10.78
N HIS A 200 0.69 -18.61 -11.18
CA HIS A 200 -0.65 -19.14 -11.50
C HIS A 200 -1.13 -18.65 -12.88
N PRO A 201 -0.61 -19.24 -13.98
CA PRO A 201 -0.88 -18.75 -15.35
C PRO A 201 -2.36 -18.78 -15.76
N ASP A 202 -3.14 -19.72 -15.22
CA ASP A 202 -4.59 -19.83 -15.43
C ASP A 202 -5.33 -18.63 -14.85
N VAL A 203 -4.95 -18.19 -13.65
CA VAL A 203 -5.51 -17.01 -12.98
C VAL A 203 -5.11 -15.74 -13.74
N GLN A 204 -3.85 -15.65 -14.16
CA GLN A 204 -3.35 -14.51 -14.95
C GLN A 204 -4.11 -14.38 -16.28
N LYS A 205 -4.26 -15.48 -17.03
CA LYS A 205 -5.00 -15.49 -18.29
C LYS A 205 -6.47 -15.10 -18.08
N LYS A 206 -7.13 -15.67 -17.08
CA LYS A 206 -8.51 -15.32 -16.72
C LYS A 206 -8.67 -13.86 -16.34
N LEU A 207 -7.65 -13.26 -15.72
CA LEU A 207 -7.64 -11.83 -15.40
C LEU A 207 -7.44 -10.98 -16.65
N GLN A 208 -6.52 -11.35 -17.55
CA GLN A 208 -6.32 -10.69 -18.84
C GLN A 208 -7.59 -10.72 -19.69
N ASP A 209 -8.23 -11.89 -19.83
CA ASP A 209 -9.50 -12.03 -20.57
C ASP A 209 -10.58 -11.09 -20.02
N LYS A 210 -10.70 -11.00 -18.69
CA LYS A 210 -11.65 -10.07 -18.04
C LYS A 210 -11.31 -8.60 -18.31
N ILE A 211 -10.02 -8.26 -18.32
CA ILE A 211 -9.55 -6.91 -18.61
C ILE A 211 -9.88 -6.56 -20.07
N ASP A 212 -9.62 -7.46 -21.01
CA ASP A 212 -9.86 -7.24 -22.43
C ASP A 212 -11.35 -7.10 -22.76
N VAL A 213 -12.21 -7.90 -22.11
CA VAL A 213 -13.67 -7.76 -22.21
C VAL A 213 -14.17 -6.44 -21.62
N ALA A 214 -13.63 -6.03 -20.46
CA ALA A 214 -14.05 -4.79 -19.81
C ALA A 214 -13.51 -3.54 -20.51
N LEU A 215 -12.36 -3.64 -21.17
CA LEU A 215 -11.60 -2.53 -21.75
C LEU A 215 -11.07 -2.89 -23.16
N PRO A 216 -11.96 -3.08 -24.17
CA PRO A 216 -11.56 -3.45 -25.52
C PRO A 216 -10.70 -2.35 -26.19
N ASN A 217 -9.65 -2.73 -26.92
CA ASN A 217 -8.75 -1.82 -27.65
C ASN A 217 -7.92 -0.85 -26.78
N LYS A 218 -7.45 -1.26 -25.60
CA LYS A 218 -6.57 -0.44 -24.73
C LYS A 218 -7.15 0.97 -24.50
N VAL A 219 -8.40 0.99 -24.02
CA VAL A 219 -9.33 2.14 -24.00
C VAL A 219 -8.76 3.44 -23.41
N ARG A 220 -9.30 4.56 -23.90
CA ARG A 220 -9.17 5.93 -23.35
C ARG A 220 -9.35 5.99 -21.82
N MET A 221 -8.52 6.83 -21.20
CA MET A 221 -8.35 7.08 -19.76
C MET A 221 -9.64 7.06 -18.90
N TRP A 222 -10.73 7.71 -19.33
CA TRP A 222 -11.97 7.78 -18.55
C TRP A 222 -12.76 6.47 -18.40
N HIS A 223 -12.58 5.51 -19.32
CA HIS A 223 -13.21 4.18 -19.16
C HIS A 223 -12.45 3.33 -18.14
N LEU A 224 -11.12 3.47 -18.11
CA LEU A 224 -10.27 2.82 -17.11
C LEU A 224 -10.61 3.32 -15.71
N GLU A 225 -10.77 4.63 -15.53
CA GLU A 225 -11.17 5.24 -14.25
C GLU A 225 -12.47 4.60 -13.72
N ARG A 226 -13.53 4.62 -14.54
CA ARG A 226 -14.84 4.06 -14.16
C ARG A 226 -14.79 2.56 -13.91
N ALA A 227 -14.02 1.80 -14.70
CA ALA A 227 -13.86 0.37 -14.50
C ALA A 227 -13.12 0.06 -13.19
N VAL A 228 -12.07 0.82 -12.87
CA VAL A 228 -11.29 0.68 -11.64
C VAL A 228 -12.15 1.03 -10.43
N GLU A 229 -12.82 2.18 -10.41
CA GLU A 229 -13.74 2.57 -9.32
C GLU A 229 -14.87 1.54 -9.14
N GLY A 230 -15.56 1.19 -10.23
CA GLY A 230 -16.68 0.24 -10.19
C GLY A 230 -16.24 -1.16 -9.73
N SER A 231 -15.01 -1.57 -10.01
CA SER A 231 -14.49 -2.87 -9.53
C SER A 231 -14.21 -2.89 -8.02
N ILE A 232 -13.85 -1.75 -7.41
CA ILE A 232 -13.68 -1.64 -5.95
C ILE A 232 -15.04 -1.86 -5.29
N ASP A 233 -16.07 -1.16 -5.76
CA ASP A 233 -17.42 -1.24 -5.20
C ASP A 233 -18.05 -2.62 -5.42
N LYS A 234 -17.85 -3.24 -6.59
CA LYS A 234 -18.36 -4.59 -6.91
C LYS A 234 -17.74 -5.68 -6.04
N PHE A 235 -16.43 -5.62 -5.76
CA PHE A 235 -15.79 -6.58 -4.85
C PHE A 235 -16.40 -6.50 -3.45
N ASN A 236 -16.55 -5.27 -2.93
CA ASN A 236 -17.16 -5.03 -1.62
C ASN A 236 -18.61 -5.55 -1.56
N LYS A 237 -19.41 -5.31 -2.60
CA LYS A 237 -20.80 -5.77 -2.68
C LYS A 237 -20.94 -7.29 -2.84
N LYS A 238 -20.11 -7.91 -3.70
CA LYS A 238 -20.19 -9.36 -3.98
C LYS A 238 -19.85 -10.20 -2.75
N ASN A 239 -18.90 -9.74 -1.93
CA ASN A 239 -18.46 -10.42 -0.73
C ASN A 239 -19.20 -9.93 0.53
N GLN A 240 -20.20 -9.08 0.36
CA GLN A 240 -20.97 -8.51 1.47
C GLN A 240 -21.75 -9.65 2.16
N GLY A 241 -21.33 -10.00 3.38
CA GLY A 241 -21.91 -11.08 4.18
C GLY A 241 -21.25 -12.45 4.03
N SER A 242 -20.36 -12.67 3.04
CA SER A 242 -19.64 -13.94 2.86
C SER A 242 -18.28 -13.98 3.56
N ILE A 243 -17.67 -12.82 3.82
CA ILE A 243 -16.42 -12.67 4.55
C ILE A 243 -16.71 -11.87 5.81
N ASN A 244 -16.33 -12.41 6.98
CA ASN A 244 -16.39 -11.62 8.21
C ASN A 244 -15.35 -10.48 8.09
N PRO A 245 -15.76 -9.19 8.17
CA PRO A 245 -14.85 -8.07 7.94
C PRO A 245 -13.68 -8.04 8.95
N TYR A 246 -13.84 -8.67 10.11
CA TYR A 246 -12.80 -8.74 11.14
C TYR A 246 -11.90 -9.97 11.03
N THR A 247 -12.08 -10.81 10.00
CA THR A 247 -11.14 -11.89 9.65
C THR A 247 -10.25 -11.54 8.46
N PHE A 248 -10.58 -10.50 7.70
CA PHE A 248 -9.79 -10.01 6.56
C PHE A 248 -9.59 -8.50 6.65
N LEU A 249 -8.45 -8.07 7.21
CA LEU A 249 -8.17 -6.67 7.57
C LEU A 249 -6.93 -6.09 6.85
N PRO A 250 -6.79 -6.19 5.51
CA PRO A 250 -5.59 -5.70 4.81
C PRO A 250 -5.37 -4.19 4.94
N PHE A 251 -6.42 -3.43 5.24
CA PHE A 251 -6.37 -1.98 5.46
C PHE A 251 -6.79 -1.58 6.89
N GLY A 252 -6.92 -2.55 7.79
CA GLY A 252 -7.56 -2.36 9.09
C GLY A 252 -9.05 -2.00 8.98
N ASP A 253 -9.66 -1.65 10.11
CA ASP A 253 -11.05 -1.19 10.17
C ASP A 253 -11.20 -0.10 11.26
N GLY A 254 -12.38 0.51 11.32
CA GLY A 254 -12.74 1.56 12.27
C GLY A 254 -12.12 2.92 11.97
N PRO A 255 -12.26 3.88 12.91
CA PRO A 255 -11.77 5.25 12.74
C PRO A 255 -10.29 5.37 12.38
N ARG A 256 -9.49 4.37 12.78
CA ARG A 256 -8.04 4.33 12.60
C ARG A 256 -7.57 3.41 11.47
N ASN A 257 -8.45 3.01 10.56
CA ASN A 257 -8.08 2.26 9.35
C ASN A 257 -7.14 3.07 8.43
N CYS A 258 -6.66 2.43 7.36
CA CYS A 258 -5.82 3.09 6.35
C CYS A 258 -6.55 4.26 5.68
N ILE A 259 -6.02 5.48 5.85
CA ILE A 259 -6.59 6.69 5.24
C ILE A 259 -6.49 6.67 3.70
N GLY A 260 -5.41 6.06 3.18
CA GLY A 260 -5.10 5.99 1.76
C GLY A 260 -5.62 4.72 1.07
N MET A 261 -6.51 3.94 1.71
CA MET A 261 -6.98 2.65 1.16
C MET A 261 -7.48 2.77 -0.27
N ARG A 262 -8.34 3.75 -0.55
CA ARG A 262 -8.93 3.94 -1.88
C ARG A 262 -7.90 4.38 -2.92
N PHE A 263 -6.98 5.25 -2.53
CA PHE A 263 -5.85 5.65 -3.35
C PHE A 263 -4.96 4.46 -3.72
N ALA A 264 -4.56 3.66 -2.72
CA ALA A 264 -3.73 2.48 -2.93
C ALA A 264 -4.41 1.47 -3.86
N LEU A 265 -5.68 1.16 -3.62
CA LEU A 265 -6.45 0.26 -4.49
C LEU A 265 -6.56 0.78 -5.92
N MET A 266 -6.80 2.08 -6.11
CA MET A 266 -6.87 2.69 -7.44
C MET A 266 -5.51 2.61 -8.14
N ASN A 267 -4.45 3.07 -7.48
CA ASN A 267 -3.09 3.06 -7.97
C ASN A 267 -2.64 1.65 -8.41
N MET A 268 -2.80 0.66 -7.51
CA MET A 268 -2.42 -0.72 -7.81
C MET A 268 -3.22 -1.32 -8.96
N LYS A 269 -4.54 -1.08 -9.02
CA LYS A 269 -5.38 -1.59 -10.11
C LYS A 269 -5.02 -0.98 -11.45
N VAL A 270 -4.72 0.33 -11.50
CA VAL A 270 -4.26 0.98 -12.73
C VAL A 270 -2.95 0.35 -13.19
N ALA A 271 -1.95 0.22 -12.31
CA ALA A 271 -0.70 -0.46 -12.66
C ALA A 271 -0.91 -1.88 -13.20
N LEU A 272 -1.66 -2.72 -12.47
CA LEU A 272 -1.93 -4.10 -12.89
C LEU A 272 -2.65 -4.18 -14.22
N VAL A 273 -3.68 -3.37 -14.44
CA VAL A 273 -4.42 -3.36 -15.71
C VAL A 273 -3.51 -2.93 -16.86
N ARG A 274 -2.75 -1.84 -16.70
CA ARG A 274 -1.87 -1.33 -17.76
C ARG A 274 -0.77 -2.34 -18.10
N VAL A 275 -0.21 -3.00 -17.11
CA VAL A 275 0.82 -4.02 -17.29
C VAL A 275 0.25 -5.28 -17.95
N LEU A 276 -0.86 -5.83 -17.45
CA LEU A 276 -1.46 -7.08 -17.96
C LEU A 276 -2.09 -6.93 -19.36
N GLN A 277 -2.49 -5.73 -19.77
CA GLN A 277 -2.91 -5.43 -21.16
C GLN A 277 -1.77 -5.50 -22.18
N ASN A 278 -0.52 -5.48 -21.73
CA ASN A 278 0.65 -5.37 -22.61
C ASN A 278 1.61 -6.54 -22.47
N PHE A 279 1.62 -7.24 -21.34
CA PHE A 279 2.60 -8.27 -21.04
C PHE A 279 1.94 -9.46 -20.31
N SER A 280 2.59 -10.61 -20.45
CA SER A 280 2.36 -11.77 -19.59
C SER A 280 3.65 -12.06 -18.83
N PHE A 281 3.53 -12.45 -17.57
CA PHE A 281 4.65 -12.67 -16.66
C PHE A 281 4.79 -14.14 -16.37
N GLN A 282 6.02 -14.63 -16.38
CA GLN A 282 6.37 -16.02 -16.09
C GLN A 282 7.56 -16.03 -15.13
N PRO A 283 7.68 -17.04 -14.26
CA PRO A 283 8.88 -17.24 -13.45
C PRO A 283 10.10 -17.50 -14.35
N CYS A 284 11.25 -16.95 -13.97
CA CYS A 284 12.57 -17.28 -14.53
C CYS A 284 13.36 -18.20 -13.58
N GLU A 285 14.55 -18.65 -13.97
CA GLU A 285 15.39 -19.54 -13.16
C GLU A 285 15.78 -18.93 -11.80
N GLU A 286 15.90 -17.61 -11.73
CA GLU A 286 16.20 -16.85 -10.51
C GLU A 286 14.97 -16.65 -9.61
N THR A 287 13.77 -16.96 -10.10
CA THR A 287 12.54 -16.78 -9.33
C THR A 287 12.49 -17.83 -8.22
N GLN A 288 12.47 -17.37 -6.97
CA GLN A 288 12.27 -18.24 -5.81
C GLN A 288 10.83 -18.74 -5.76
N VAL A 289 10.53 -19.78 -6.54
CA VAL A 289 9.28 -20.52 -6.41
C VAL A 289 9.44 -21.47 -5.23
N SER A 290 8.97 -21.06 -4.06
CA SER A 290 8.88 -21.98 -2.93
C SER A 290 7.94 -23.11 -3.34
N VAL A 291 8.45 -24.35 -3.41
CA VAL A 291 7.61 -25.55 -3.39
C VAL A 291 6.91 -25.50 -2.03
N LEU A 292 5.68 -24.99 -2.00
CA LEU A 292 4.87 -24.98 -0.78
C LEU A 292 4.83 -26.42 -0.28
N PHE A 293 5.19 -26.60 0.99
CA PHE A 293 5.12 -27.85 1.73
C PHE A 293 3.80 -28.57 1.38
N GLN A 294 3.93 -29.80 0.84
CA GLN A 294 2.84 -30.76 0.71
C GLN A 294 2.27 -31.12 2.08
#